data_AF-A0A2E5QBK9-F1
#
_entry.id   AF-A0A2E5QBK9-F1
#
_cell.length_a   1.000
_cell.length_b   1.000
_cell.length_c   1.000
_cell.angle_alpha   90.00
_cell.angle_beta   90.00
_cell.angle_gamma   90.00
#
_symmetry.space_group_name_H-M   'P 1'
#
loop_
_entity.id
_entity.type
_entity.pdbx_description
1 polymer ?
#
loop_
_entity_poly.entity_id
_entity_poly.type
_entity_poly.pdbx_seq_one_letter_code
_entity_poly.pdbx_strand_id
1 'polypeptide(L)' 'DELLRARLVIDRIDNADVMVLKGETGARPDSLVSAIAESVREVCKLRADIELCSAGELPDDGKVIEDRRSID' A
#
# COMPACT_ATOMS: atom_id res chain seq x y z
N ASP A 1 1.01 6.86 15.14
CA ASP A 1 1.32 5.47 14.79
C ASP A 1 1.98 5.42 13.44
N GLU A 2 3.07 4.67 13.36
CA GLU A 2 3.87 4.51 12.15
C GLU A 2 3.71 3.09 11.60
N LEU A 3 3.94 2.94 10.29
CA LEU A 3 3.98 1.62 9.68
C LEU A 3 5.28 0.90 10.03
N LEU A 4 5.19 -0.39 10.35
CA LEU A 4 6.35 -1.25 10.58
C LEU A 4 7.00 -1.63 9.24
N ARG A 5 6.16 -2.00 8.26
CA ARG A 5 6.52 -2.33 6.89
C ARG A 5 5.42 -1.89 5.94
N ALA A 6 5.78 -1.63 4.69
CA ALA A 6 4.83 -1.27 3.66
C ALA A 6 5.18 -1.95 2.34
N ARG A 7 4.14 -2.33 1.59
CA ARG A 7 4.28 -2.84 0.22
C ARG A 7 3.24 -2.20 -0.68
N LEU A 8 3.70 -1.54 -1.73
CA LEU A 8 2.85 -1.03 -2.79
C LEU A 8 2.63 -2.13 -3.82
N VAL A 9 1.39 -2.60 -3.93
CA VAL A 9 0.97 -3.56 -4.96
C VAL A 9 0.34 -2.79 -6.10
N ILE A 10 0.78 -3.05 -7.33
CA ILE A 10 0.27 -2.41 -8.54
C ILE A 10 -0.31 -3.50 -9.44
N ASP A 11 -1.58 -3.40 -9.75
CA ASP A 11 -2.30 -4.27 -10.66
C ASP A 11 -2.85 -3.47 -11.85
N ARG A 12 -3.31 -4.18 -12.88
CA ARG A 12 -4.05 -3.58 -14.00
C ARG A 12 -5.39 -4.28 -14.16
N ILE A 13 -6.47 -3.54 -13.96
CA ILE A 13 -7.86 -4.04 -14.06
C ILE A 13 -8.59 -3.16 -15.06
N ASP A 14 -9.25 -3.76 -16.05
CA ASP A 14 -10.03 -3.05 -17.07
C ASP A 14 -9.29 -1.87 -17.76
N ASN A 15 -8.00 -2.07 -18.06
CA ASN A 15 -7.08 -1.07 -18.63
C ASN A 15 -6.76 0.14 -17.73
N ALA A 16 -7.09 0.07 -16.43
CA ALA A 16 -6.68 1.06 -15.44
C ALA A 16 -5.66 0.45 -14.45
N ASP A 17 -4.68 1.25 -14.07
CA ASP A 17 -3.75 0.87 -13.00
C ASP A 17 -4.47 1.01 -11.65
N VAL A 18 -4.45 -0.08 -10.87
CA VAL A 18 -5.01 -0.13 -9.51
C VAL A 18 -3.85 -0.25 -8.54
N MET A 19 -3.79 0.67 -7.59
CA MET A 19 -2.70 0.75 -6.61
C MET A 19 -3.23 0.50 -5.22
N VAL A 20 -2.63 -0.46 -4.51
CA VAL A 20 -2.95 -0.77 -3.12
C VAL A 20 -1.67 -0.68 -2.29
N LEU A 21 -1.62 0.23 -1.33
CA LEU A 21 -0.54 0.29 -0.34
C LEU A 21 -0.95 -0.55 0.87
N LYS A 22 -0.32 -1.72 1.01
CA LYS A 22 -0.46 -2.55 2.21
C LYS A 22 0.52 -2.06 3.27
N GLY A 23 0.03 -1.79 4.48
CA GLY A 23 0.84 -1.30 5.60
C GLY A 23 0.69 -2.21 6.82
N GLU A 24 1.79 -2.76 7.31
CA GLU A 24 1.80 -3.43 8.60
C GLU A 24 1.81 -2.43 9.75
N THR A 25 0.97 -2.65 10.74
CA THR A 25 0.94 -1.83 11.94
C THR A 25 0.61 -2.68 13.17
N GLY A 26 1.19 -2.30 14.33
CA GLY A 26 0.84 -2.88 15.63
C GLY A 26 -0.45 -2.30 16.23
N ALA A 27 -0.94 -1.18 15.70
CA ALA A 27 -2.17 -0.53 16.11
C ALA A 27 -2.93 -0.02 14.88
N ARG A 28 -4.26 -0.22 14.85
CA ARG A 28 -5.11 0.14 13.70
C ARG A 28 -6.03 1.31 14.03
N PRO A 29 -5.52 2.53 14.27
CA PRO A 29 -6.39 3.68 14.46
C PRO A 29 -7.00 4.06 13.11
N ASP A 30 -8.31 4.32 13.09
CA ASP A 30 -9.05 4.63 11.85
C ASP A 30 -8.49 5.85 11.10
N SER A 31 -7.85 6.78 11.82
CA SER A 31 -7.21 7.97 11.24
C SER A 31 -5.95 7.68 10.41
N LEU A 32 -5.28 6.55 10.65
CA LEU A 32 -4.03 6.23 9.98
C LEU A 32 -4.23 5.93 8.49
N VAL A 33 -5.34 5.26 8.14
CA VAL A 33 -5.70 4.97 6.75
C VAL A 33 -5.79 6.27 5.94
N SER A 34 -6.57 7.24 6.43
CA SER A 34 -6.77 8.53 5.76
C SER A 34 -5.47 9.33 5.65
N ALA A 35 -4.68 9.37 6.73
CA ALA A 35 -3.40 10.09 6.74
C ALA A 35 -2.39 9.50 5.74
N ILE A 36 -2.33 8.17 5.61
CA ILE A 36 -1.47 7.50 4.63
C ILE A 36 -1.97 7.80 3.22
N ALA A 37 -3.28 7.69 2.97
CA ALA A 37 -3.86 7.97 1.65
C ALA A 37 -3.57 9.41 1.20
N GLU A 38 -3.69 10.38 2.11
CA GLU A 38 -3.34 11.77 1.86
C GLU A 38 -1.84 11.92 1.55
N SER A 39 -0.97 11.33 2.37
CA SER A 39 0.49 11.36 2.15
C SER A 39 0.90 10.78 0.79
N VAL A 40 0.33 9.63 0.40
CA VAL A 40 0.57 9.02 -0.92
C VAL A 40 0.14 9.97 -2.03
N ARG A 41 -1.02 10.61 -1.89
CA ARG A 41 -1.51 11.57 -2.87
C ARG A 41 -0.64 12.82 -2.95
N GLU A 42 -0.19 13.34 -1.82
CA GLU A 42 0.61 14.56 -1.78
C GLU A 42 2.02 14.33 -2.30
N VAL A 43 2.67 13.24 -1.93
CA VAL A 43 4.06 12.96 -2.29
C VAL A 43 4.16 12.30 -3.66
N CYS A 44 3.43 11.21 -3.88
CA CYS A 44 3.53 10.42 -5.11
C CYS A 44 2.65 10.95 -6.24
N LYS A 45 1.70 11.86 -5.94
CA LYS A 45 0.70 12.38 -6.90
C LYS A 45 -0.20 11.29 -7.48
N LEU A 46 -0.34 10.18 -6.76
CA LEU A 46 -1.14 9.01 -7.15
C LEU A 46 -2.23 8.76 -6.12
N ARG A 47 -3.31 8.08 -6.53
CA ARG A 47 -4.30 7.54 -5.60
C ARG A 47 -3.99 6.07 -5.39
N ALA A 48 -4.05 5.64 -4.14
CA ALA A 48 -3.96 4.24 -3.78
C ALA A 48 -4.97 3.93 -2.68
N ASP A 49 -5.54 2.73 -2.73
CA ASP A 49 -6.28 2.18 -1.61
C ASP A 49 -5.29 1.75 -0.52
N ILE A 50 -5.67 1.94 0.74
CA ILE A 50 -4.81 1.62 1.88
C ILE A 50 -5.39 0.41 2.63
N GLU A 51 -4.61 -0.66 2.68
CA GLU A 51 -4.95 -1.86 3.43
C GLU A 51 -3.99 -2.02 4.61
N LEU A 52 -4.50 -1.92 5.83
CA LEU A 52 -3.69 -2.17 7.02
C LEU A 52 -3.71 -3.66 7.38
N CYS A 53 -2.54 -4.24 7.61
CA CYS A 53 -2.35 -5.64 8.01
C CYS A 53 -1.73 -5.71 9.40
N SER A 54 -1.87 -6.87 10.05
CA SER A 54 -1.22 -7.15 11.33
C SER A 54 0.30 -7.29 11.14
N ALA A 55 1.06 -7.03 12.20
CA ALA A 55 2.51 -7.22 12.18
C ALA A 55 2.85 -8.69 11.84
N GLY A 56 3.70 -8.90 10.82
CA GLY A 56 4.13 -10.22 10.36
C GLY A 56 3.37 -10.78 9.15
N GLU A 57 2.29 -10.14 8.69
CA GLU A 57 1.52 -10.60 7.52
C GLU A 57 2.16 -10.27 6.17
N LEU A 58 2.96 -9.19 6.08
CA LEU A 58 3.74 -8.89 4.90
C LEU A 58 5.05 -9.70 4.91
N PRO A 59 5.41 -10.32 3.76
CA PRO A 59 6.68 -11.02 3.64
C PRO A 59 7.88 -10.10 3.86
N ASP A 60 8.87 -10.56 4.62
CA ASP A 60 10.14 -9.88 4.85
C ASP A 60 11.18 -10.23 3.76
N ASP A 61 10.81 -10.01 2.51
CA ASP A 61 11.58 -10.41 1.32
C ASP A 61 12.29 -9.22 0.64
N GLY A 62 12.27 -8.05 1.28
CA GLY A 62 12.83 -6.81 0.74
C GLY A 62 12.03 -6.15 -0.38
N LYS A 63 10.86 -6.69 -0.77
CA LYS A 63 10.01 -6.10 -1.82
C LYS A 63 9.13 -4.99 -1.26
N VAL A 64 9.44 -3.76 -1.68
CA VAL A 64 8.66 -2.55 -1.37
C VAL A 64 7.59 -2.28 -2.43
N ILE A 65 7.86 -2.60 -3.70
CA ILE A 65 6.90 -2.48 -4.81
C ILE A 65 6.71 -3.86 -5.43
N GLU A 66 5.46 -4.28 -5.54
CA GLU A 66 5.04 -5.52 -6.18
C GLU A 66 4.17 -5.18 -7.39
N ASP A 67 4.83 -5.04 -8.53
CA ASP A 67 4.17 -4.81 -9.83
C ASP A 67 3.68 -6.15 -10.39
N ARG A 68 2.36 -6.31 -10.48
CA ARG A 68 1.66 -7.50 -10.96
C ARG A 68 1.02 -7.27 -12.34
N ARG A 69 1.22 -6.09 -12.93
CA ARG A 69 0.68 -5.78 -14.26
C ARG A 69 1.24 -6.76 -15.29
N SER A 70 0.38 -7.24 -16.18
CA SER A 70 0.80 -8.12 -17.28
C SER A 70 1.68 -7.36 -18.29
N ILE A 71 2.68 -8.05 -18.85
CA ILE A 71 3.68 -7.50 -19.79
C ILE A 71 3.39 -7.93 -21.25
N ASP A 72 2.14 -8.25 -21.57
CA ASP A 72 1.74 -8.58 -22.96
C ASP A 72 1.76 -7.34 -23.87
#